data_AF-A0A938WPT4-F1
#
_entry.id   AF-A0A938WPT4-F1
#
_cell.length_a   1.000
_cell.length_b   1.000
_cell.length_c   1.000
_cell.angle_alpha   90.00
_cell.angle_beta   90.00
_cell.angle_gamma   90.00
#
_symmetry.space_group_name_H-M   'P 1'
#
loop_
_entity.id
_entity.type
_entity.pdbx_description
1 polymer ?
#
loop_
_entity_poly.entity_id
_entity_poly.type
_entity_poly.pdbx_seq_one_letter_code
_entity_poly.pdbx_strand_id
1 'polypeptide(L)'
;MMKKTRNILMAEFWTGIVVSLALVAAYESDALAVGACASASGAEFAAMTAMELLTLVAIPLSLRMFRFAPVRRALAVGADRALARWGTVRILLLALPMVANTLLYYLFMSTTFGYMAIILFLCMPFVFPALGKCYYEVSMAEKDI
;
A
#
# COMPACT_ATOMS: atom_id res chain seq x y z
N MET A 1 -8.51 -21.38 -10.32
CA MET A 1 -8.94 -20.61 -9.14
C MET A 1 -7.98 -19.45 -8.83
N MET A 2 -6.67 -19.70 -8.71
CA MET A 2 -5.63 -18.67 -8.49
C MET A 2 -5.64 -17.46 -9.44
N LYS A 3 -6.12 -17.63 -10.69
CA LYS A 3 -6.29 -16.51 -11.64
C LYS A 3 -7.31 -15.46 -11.17
N LYS A 4 -8.39 -15.87 -10.46
CA LYS A 4 -9.42 -14.95 -9.94
C LYS A 4 -8.87 -14.14 -8.77
N THR A 5 -8.23 -14.82 -7.81
CA THR A 5 -7.53 -14.20 -6.68
C THR A 5 -6.50 -13.17 -7.17
N ARG A 6 -5.67 -13.55 -8.15
CA ARG A 6 -4.70 -12.64 -8.77
C ARG A 6 -5.37 -11.41 -9.41
N ASN A 7 -6.48 -11.57 -10.10
CA ASN A 7 -7.17 -10.44 -10.71
C ASN A 7 -7.73 -9.47 -9.67
N ILE A 8 -8.20 -9.97 -8.51
CA ILE A 8 -8.63 -9.11 -7.40
C ILE A 8 -7.44 -8.33 -6.83
N LEU A 9 -6.31 -9.00 -6.56
CA LEU A 9 -5.10 -8.34 -6.04
C LEU A 9 -4.54 -7.32 -7.05
N MET A 10 -4.56 -7.63 -8.35
CA MET A 10 -4.20 -6.69 -9.42
C MET A 10 -5.15 -5.49 -9.46
N ALA A 11 -6.45 -5.71 -9.28
CA ALA A 11 -7.43 -4.65 -9.23
C ALA A 11 -7.18 -3.74 -8.01
N GLU A 12 -6.95 -4.29 -6.81
CA GLU A 12 -6.63 -3.51 -5.60
C GLU A 12 -5.35 -2.68 -5.79
N PHE A 13 -4.31 -3.29 -6.36
CA PHE A 13 -3.05 -2.61 -6.67
C PHE A 13 -3.26 -1.40 -7.58
N TRP A 14 -3.94 -1.59 -8.72
CA TRP A 14 -4.21 -0.52 -9.67
C TRP A 14 -5.18 0.51 -9.12
N THR A 15 -6.17 0.09 -8.33
CA THR A 15 -7.14 0.98 -7.70
C THR A 15 -6.42 2.00 -6.81
N GLY A 16 -5.47 1.57 -5.97
CA GLY A 16 -4.70 2.49 -5.14
C GLY A 16 -3.96 3.55 -5.96
N ILE A 17 -3.31 3.14 -7.05
CA ILE A 17 -2.55 4.05 -7.93
C ILE A 17 -3.47 5.01 -8.67
N VAL A 18 -4.54 4.49 -9.28
CA VAL A 18 -5.51 5.29 -10.04
C VAL A 18 -6.20 6.28 -9.12
N VAL A 19 -6.56 5.89 -7.90
CA VAL A 19 -7.17 6.80 -6.91
C VAL A 19 -6.20 7.92 -6.52
N SER A 20 -4.93 7.62 -6.24
CA SER A 20 -3.93 8.66 -5.96
C SER A 20 -3.73 9.60 -7.14
N LEU A 21 -3.64 9.10 -8.37
CA LEU A 21 -3.51 9.93 -9.57
C LEU A 21 -4.76 10.77 -9.84
N ALA A 22 -5.95 10.19 -9.63
CA ALA A 22 -7.21 10.90 -9.78
C ALA A 22 -7.35 12.03 -8.75
N LEU A 23 -6.89 11.82 -7.52
CA LEU A 23 -6.82 12.87 -6.49
C LEU A 23 -5.91 14.01 -6.94
N VAL A 24 -4.68 13.70 -7.38
CA VAL A 24 -3.76 14.69 -7.93
C VAL A 24 -4.43 15.48 -9.06
N ALA A 25 -4.97 14.80 -10.07
CA ALA A 25 -5.63 15.45 -11.19
C ALA A 25 -6.83 16.33 -10.77
N ALA A 26 -7.61 15.91 -9.77
CA ALA A 26 -8.74 16.68 -9.26
C ALA A 26 -8.29 17.98 -8.56
N TYR A 27 -7.22 17.92 -7.76
CA TYR A 27 -6.66 19.12 -7.13
C TYR A 27 -5.96 20.04 -8.13
N GLU A 28 -5.18 19.49 -9.08
CA GLU A 28 -4.51 20.28 -10.13
C GLU A 28 -5.50 20.92 -11.12
N SER A 29 -6.69 20.34 -11.30
CA SER A 29 -7.75 20.92 -12.14
C SER A 29 -8.59 21.98 -11.42
N ASP A 30 -8.16 22.43 -10.23
CA ASP A 30 -8.91 23.32 -9.33
C ASP A 30 -10.34 22.84 -9.01
N ALA A 31 -10.61 21.53 -9.17
CA ALA A 31 -11.93 20.97 -8.87
C ALA A 31 -12.17 20.85 -7.36
N LEU A 32 -11.10 20.84 -6.56
CA LEU A 32 -11.12 20.72 -5.10
C LEU A 32 -10.30 21.83 -4.47
N ALA A 33 -10.81 22.39 -3.37
CA ALA A 33 -10.11 23.44 -2.63
C ALA A 33 -8.86 22.88 -1.93
N VAL A 34 -7.71 23.51 -2.20
CA VAL A 34 -6.41 23.16 -1.64
C VAL A 34 -6.19 23.92 -0.32
N GLY A 35 -5.40 23.34 0.60
CA GLY A 35 -4.94 24.06 1.80
C GLY A 35 -6.01 24.30 2.87
N ALA A 36 -7.12 23.56 2.84
CA ALA A 36 -8.23 23.71 3.79
C ALA A 36 -7.79 23.59 5.27
N CYS A 37 -6.69 22.88 5.54
CA CYS A 37 -6.13 22.70 6.89
C CYS A 37 -4.77 23.37 7.09
N ALA A 38 -4.30 24.19 6.14
CA ALA A 38 -2.96 24.79 6.19
C ALA A 38 -2.73 25.77 7.36
N SER A 39 -3.80 26.29 7.99
CA SER A 39 -3.69 27.18 9.15
C SER A 39 -3.58 26.45 10.50
N ALA A 40 -3.77 25.13 10.53
CA ALA A 40 -3.80 24.33 11.75
C ALA A 40 -2.45 23.67 12.04
N SER A 41 -1.47 24.46 12.49
CA SER A 41 -0.08 24.02 12.73
C SER A 41 0.05 22.82 13.68
N GLY A 42 -0.76 22.76 14.75
CA GLY A 42 -0.77 21.61 15.67
C GLY A 42 -1.29 20.31 15.03
N ALA A 43 -2.28 20.41 14.15
CA ALA A 43 -2.84 19.26 13.44
C ALA A 43 -1.89 18.78 12.34
N GLU A 44 -1.21 19.69 11.64
CA GLU A 44 -0.18 19.36 10.65
C GLU A 44 0.95 18.54 11.31
N PHE A 45 1.49 19.02 12.43
CA PHE A 45 2.58 18.33 13.12
C PHE A 45 2.17 16.93 13.57
N ALA A 46 1.00 16.80 14.22
CA ALA A 46 0.51 15.50 14.69
C ALA A 46 0.25 14.52 13.53
N ALA A 47 -0.37 14.99 12.44
CA ALA A 47 -0.63 14.18 11.26
C ALA A 47 0.67 13.75 10.57
N MET A 48 1.65 14.67 10.46
CA MET A 48 2.94 14.41 9.85
C MET A 48 3.70 13.34 10.62
N THR A 49 3.84 13.49 11.95
CA THR A 49 4.52 12.49 12.78
C THR A 49 3.82 11.13 12.72
N ALA A 50 2.49 11.10 12.77
CA ALA A 50 1.74 9.85 12.71
C ALA A 50 1.92 9.12 11.37
N MET A 51 1.81 9.84 10.25
CA MET A 51 1.97 9.27 8.91
C MET A 51 3.42 8.88 8.62
N GLU A 52 4.38 9.61 9.18
CA GLU A 52 5.79 9.29 9.05
C GLU A 52 6.14 7.98 9.75
N LEU A 53 5.71 7.80 10.99
CA LEU A 53 5.86 6.53 11.70
C LEU A 53 5.13 5.39 10.97
N LEU A 54 3.91 5.65 10.48
CA LEU A 54 3.13 4.66 9.75
C LEU A 54 3.85 4.20 8.49
N THR A 55 4.37 5.12 7.69
CA THR A 55 5.08 4.79 6.43
C THR A 55 6.41 4.09 6.69
N LEU A 56 7.16 4.53 7.69
CA LEU A 56 8.42 3.90 8.11
C LEU A 56 8.21 2.45 8.51
N VAL A 57 7.11 2.12 9.20
CA VAL A 57 6.77 0.73 9.57
C VAL A 57 6.13 -0.04 8.40
N ALA A 58 5.27 0.61 7.61
CA ALA A 58 4.54 -0.03 6.50
C ALA A 58 5.46 -0.57 5.41
N ILE A 59 6.52 0.17 5.05
CA ILE A 59 7.48 -0.26 4.01
C ILE A 59 8.18 -1.59 4.38
N PRO A 60 8.95 -1.70 5.48
CA PRO A 60 9.63 -2.94 5.83
C PRO A 60 8.64 -4.06 6.16
N LEU A 61 7.47 -3.74 6.75
CA LEU A 61 6.45 -4.74 7.03
C LEU A 61 5.88 -5.33 5.74
N SER A 62 5.55 -4.49 4.75
CA SER A 62 5.06 -4.95 3.44
C SER A 62 6.11 -5.80 2.71
N LEU A 63 7.39 -5.49 2.85
CA LEU A 63 8.48 -6.24 2.21
C LEU A 63 8.85 -7.53 2.96
N ARG A 64 8.73 -7.56 4.30
CA ARG A 64 9.06 -8.72 5.13
C ARG A 64 7.89 -9.65 5.43
N MET A 65 6.65 -9.28 5.07
CA MET A 65 5.45 -10.02 5.48
C MET A 65 5.47 -11.51 5.09
N PHE A 66 6.02 -11.85 3.93
CA PHE A 66 6.12 -13.24 3.45
C PHE A 66 7.23 -14.07 4.12
N ARG A 67 8.14 -13.43 4.88
CA ARG A 67 9.19 -14.14 5.63
C ARG A 67 8.71 -14.68 6.98
N PHE A 68 7.53 -14.27 7.46
CA PHE A 68 7.03 -14.72 8.75
C PHE A 68 6.52 -16.17 8.67
N ALA A 69 7.00 -17.00 9.60
CA ALA A 69 6.58 -18.39 9.78
C ALA A 69 5.05 -18.62 9.81
N PRO A 70 4.22 -17.78 10.47
CA PRO A 70 2.76 -17.95 10.44
C PRO A 70 2.14 -17.73 9.05
N VAL A 71 2.70 -16.82 8.24
CA VAL A 71 2.23 -16.56 6.87
C VAL A 71 2.60 -17.74 5.98
N ARG A 72 3.85 -18.24 6.06
CA ARG A 72 4.28 -19.46 5.37
C ARG A 72 3.42 -20.67 5.71
N ARG A 73 3.13 -20.89 7.00
CA ARG A 73 2.30 -22.01 7.47
C ARG A 73 0.84 -21.89 6.99
N ALA A 74 0.30 -20.68 6.94
CA ALA A 74 -1.03 -20.42 6.38
C ALA A 74 -1.08 -20.66 4.86
N LEU A 75 -0.02 -20.30 4.13
CA LEU A 75 0.10 -20.63 2.70
C LEU A 75 0.21 -22.14 2.46
N ALA A 76 0.89 -22.89 3.33
CA ALA A 76 1.05 -24.33 3.17
C ALA A 76 -0.24 -25.13 3.43
N VAL A 77 -1.11 -24.65 4.32
CA VAL A 77 -2.42 -25.30 4.63
C VAL A 77 -3.53 -24.89 3.65
N GLY A 78 -3.46 -23.69 3.07
CA GLY A 78 -4.54 -23.13 2.25
C GLY A 78 -4.08 -22.04 1.30
N ALA A 79 -3.21 -22.40 0.35
CA ALA A 79 -2.51 -21.50 -0.57
C ALA A 79 -3.40 -20.40 -1.17
N ASP A 80 -4.58 -20.73 -1.72
CA ASP A 80 -5.42 -19.74 -2.42
C ASP A 80 -6.03 -18.69 -1.47
N ARG A 81 -6.60 -19.12 -0.32
CA ARG A 81 -7.23 -18.20 0.63
C ARG A 81 -6.22 -17.39 1.45
N ALA A 82 -5.10 -18.00 1.81
CA ALA A 82 -4.05 -17.32 2.55
C ALA A 82 -3.35 -16.29 1.66
N LEU A 83 -3.04 -16.65 0.42
CA LEU A 83 -2.43 -15.72 -0.54
C LEU A 83 -3.35 -14.54 -0.87
N ALA A 84 -4.67 -14.78 -1.00
CA ALA A 84 -5.65 -13.72 -1.16
C ALA A 84 -5.59 -12.72 0.01
N ARG A 85 -5.74 -13.22 1.24
CA ARG A 85 -5.79 -12.38 2.45
C ARG A 85 -4.49 -11.62 2.69
N TRP A 86 -3.36 -12.33 2.67
CA TRP A 86 -2.07 -11.71 2.96
C TRP A 86 -1.57 -10.84 1.80
N GLY A 87 -1.87 -11.20 0.55
CA GLY A 87 -1.58 -10.34 -0.60
C GLY A 87 -2.37 -9.03 -0.55
N THR A 88 -3.67 -9.10 -0.28
CA THR A 88 -4.52 -7.90 -0.09
C THR A 88 -4.03 -7.04 1.07
N VAL A 89 -3.75 -7.62 2.23
CA VAL A 89 -3.23 -6.87 3.39
C VAL A 89 -1.94 -6.14 3.04
N ARG A 90 -1.00 -6.80 2.33
CA ARG A 90 0.26 -6.19 1.90
C ARG A 90 0.05 -5.00 0.97
N ILE A 91 -0.85 -5.15 -0.01
CA ILE A 91 -1.17 -4.10 -0.98
C ILE A 91 -1.84 -2.92 -0.27
N LEU A 92 -2.85 -3.18 0.56
CA LEU A 92 -3.55 -2.15 1.33
C LEU A 92 -2.63 -1.42 2.30
N LEU A 93 -1.67 -2.12 2.91
CA LEU A 93 -0.70 -1.53 3.83
C LEU A 93 0.16 -0.45 3.16
N LEU A 94 0.39 -0.52 1.84
CA LEU A 94 1.08 0.54 1.09
C LEU A 94 0.11 1.51 0.41
N ALA A 95 -0.96 0.99 -0.20
CA ALA A 95 -1.90 1.79 -0.97
C ALA A 95 -2.68 2.78 -0.10
N LEU A 96 -3.12 2.38 1.10
CA LEU A 96 -3.85 3.26 2.01
C LEU A 96 -3.00 4.47 2.46
N PRO A 97 -1.78 4.28 3.01
CA PRO A 97 -0.95 5.43 3.36
C PRO A 97 -0.51 6.23 2.13
N MET A 98 -0.41 5.63 0.95
CA MET A 98 -0.08 6.37 -0.29
C MET A 98 -1.21 7.35 -0.65
N VAL A 99 -2.45 6.87 -0.68
CA VAL A 99 -3.64 7.70 -0.95
C VAL A 99 -3.80 8.76 0.16
N ALA A 100 -3.67 8.36 1.42
CA ALA A 100 -3.80 9.28 2.55
C ALA A 100 -2.73 10.38 2.52
N ASN A 101 -1.47 10.05 2.26
CA ASN A 101 -0.40 11.05 2.13
C ASN A 101 -0.60 11.97 0.93
N THR A 102 -1.12 11.45 -0.19
CA THR A 102 -1.48 12.29 -1.35
C THR A 102 -2.56 13.30 -0.98
N LEU A 103 -3.58 12.87 -0.23
CA LEU A 103 -4.65 13.75 0.23
C LEU A 103 -4.17 14.77 1.27
N LEU A 104 -3.35 14.34 2.23
CA LEU A 104 -2.77 15.23 3.24
C LEU A 104 -1.81 16.25 2.65
N TYR A 105 -1.07 15.90 1.59
CA TYR A 105 -0.26 16.84 0.83
C TYR A 105 -1.09 18.03 0.34
N TYR A 106 -2.25 17.79 -0.29
CA TYR A 106 -3.11 18.88 -0.76
C TYR A 106 -3.90 19.59 0.36
N LEU A 107 -4.23 18.90 1.46
CA LEU A 107 -4.94 19.55 2.59
C LEU A 107 -4.05 20.50 3.40
N PHE A 108 -2.81 20.11 3.66
CA PHE A 108 -1.86 20.88 4.46
C PHE A 108 -0.85 21.68 3.63
N MET A 109 -0.74 21.40 2.32
CA MET A 109 0.27 21.99 1.43
C MET A 109 1.71 21.76 1.88
N SER A 110 1.94 20.63 2.57
CA SER A 110 3.24 20.29 3.15
C SER A 110 3.95 19.24 2.30
N THR A 111 5.12 19.60 1.76
CA THR A 111 5.90 18.76 0.83
C THR A 111 6.32 17.42 1.43
N THR A 112 6.43 17.32 2.76
CA THR A 112 6.75 16.08 3.48
C THR A 112 5.77 14.96 3.12
N PHE A 113 4.45 15.22 3.19
CA PHE A 113 3.44 14.22 2.82
C PHE A 113 3.58 13.77 1.36
N GLY A 114 3.90 14.72 0.46
CA GLY A 114 4.15 14.43 -0.94
C GLY A 114 5.32 13.46 -1.14
N TYR A 115 6.45 13.70 -0.47
CA TYR A 115 7.60 12.78 -0.53
C TYR A 115 7.26 11.40 0.01
N MET A 116 6.49 11.30 1.11
CA MET A 116 6.05 10.01 1.64
C MET A 116 5.18 9.25 0.63
N ALA A 117 4.25 9.93 -0.03
CA ALA A 117 3.41 9.34 -1.07
C ALA A 117 4.23 8.80 -2.24
N ILE A 118 5.22 9.57 -2.71
CA ILE A 118 6.13 9.17 -3.79
C ILE A 118 6.94 7.93 -3.39
N ILE A 119 7.51 7.90 -2.19
CA ILE A 119 8.29 6.75 -1.71
C ILE A 119 7.42 5.48 -1.65
N LEU A 120 6.17 5.58 -1.18
CA LEU A 120 5.23 4.46 -1.17
C LEU A 120 4.87 4.00 -2.59
N PHE A 121 4.67 4.94 -3.51
CA PHE A 121 4.43 4.64 -4.93
C PHE A 121 5.61 3.90 -5.56
N LEU A 122 6.86 4.33 -5.27
CA LEU A 122 8.06 3.62 -5.71
C LEU A 122 8.20 2.23 -5.07
N CYS A 123 7.60 2.01 -3.90
CA CYS A 123 7.59 0.69 -3.25
C CYS A 123 6.53 -0.27 -3.83
N MET A 124 5.50 0.23 -4.51
CA MET A 124 4.41 -0.58 -5.07
C MET A 124 4.91 -1.70 -6.02
N PRO A 125 5.84 -1.47 -6.98
CA PRO A 125 6.37 -2.53 -7.83
C PRO A 125 6.99 -3.73 -7.07
N PHE A 126 7.54 -3.53 -5.88
CA PHE A 126 8.07 -4.64 -5.07
C PHE A 126 6.97 -5.57 -4.54
N VAL A 127 5.76 -5.05 -4.40
CA VAL A 127 4.55 -5.74 -3.93
C VAL A 127 3.71 -6.32 -5.06
N PHE A 128 4.13 -6.12 -6.32
CA PHE A 128 3.37 -6.54 -7.48
C PHE A 128 3.01 -8.04 -7.45
N PRO A 129 1.71 -8.41 -7.55
CA PRO A 129 1.24 -9.79 -7.48
C PRO A 129 1.50 -10.53 -8.81
N ALA A 130 2.76 -10.76 -9.14
CA ALA A 130 3.17 -11.55 -10.30
C ALA A 130 2.89 -13.03 -10.07
N LEU A 131 2.29 -13.71 -11.05
CA LEU A 131 1.98 -15.14 -10.97
C LEU A 131 3.22 -15.99 -10.63
N GLY A 132 4.37 -15.68 -11.23
CA GLY A 132 5.63 -16.37 -10.93
C GLY A 132 6.07 -16.24 -9.47
N LYS A 133 5.84 -15.08 -8.84
CA LYS A 133 6.12 -14.90 -7.40
C LYS A 133 5.15 -15.68 -6.54
N CYS A 134 3.86 -15.67 -6.86
CA CYS A 134 2.86 -16.45 -6.14
C CYS A 134 3.12 -17.97 -6.21
N TYR A 135 3.49 -18.50 -7.38
CA TYR A 135 3.85 -19.91 -7.52
C TYR A 135 5.13 -20.25 -6.77
N TYR A 136 6.15 -19.37 -6.80
CA TYR A 136 7.38 -19.54 -6.05
C TYR A 136 7.13 -19.56 -4.53
N GLU A 137 6.34 -18.61 -4.02
CA GLU A 137 5.99 -18.51 -2.59
C GLU A 137 5.22 -19.72 -2.08
N VAL A 138 4.29 -20.26 -2.87
CA VAL A 138 3.57 -21.50 -2.53
C VAL A 138 4.51 -22.71 -2.59
N SER A 139 5.35 -22.83 -3.62
CA SER A 139 6.28 -23.96 -3.76
C SER A 139 7.35 -24.03 -2.65
N MET A 140 7.79 -22.86 -2.15
CA MET A 140 8.72 -22.79 -1.03
C MET A 140 8.04 -23.13 0.30
N ALA A 141 6.76 -22.81 0.46
CA ALA A 141 6.00 -23.16 1.66
C ALA A 141 5.71 -24.67 1.75
N GLU A 142 5.54 -25.34 0.61
CA GLU A 142 5.29 -26.79 0.52
C GLU A 142 6.55 -27.62 0.81
N LYS A 143 7.74 -27.10 0.50
CA LYS A 143 9.02 -27.80 0.64
C LYS A 143 9.55 -27.88 2.09
N ASP A 144 8.96 -27.10 2.99
CA ASP A 144 9.34 -27.01 4.40
C ASP A 144 8.36 -27.74 5.34
N ILE A 145 7.46 -28.56 4.78
CA ILE A 145 6.64 -29.57 5.50
C ILE A 145 7.31 -30.94 5.36
#